data_AF-A0A7C5H642-F1
#
_entry.id   AF-A0A7C5H642-F1
#
_cell.length_a   1.000
_cell.length_b   1.000
_cell.length_c   1.000
_cell.angle_alpha   90.00
_cell.angle_beta   90.00
_cell.angle_gamma   90.00
#
_symmetry.space_group_name_H-M   'P 1'
#
loop_
_entity.id
_entity.type
_entity.pdbx_description
1 polymer ?
#
loop_
_entity_poly.entity_id
_entity_poly.type
_entity_poly.pdbx_seq_one_letter_code
_entity_poly.pdbx_strand_id
1 'polypeptide(L)'
;MTKKQNEFHIITVGNSIITNYKRITEREDVKQAPMMDEEFWSKILKDESCMNEIYKLVDENPKEMSAELNSFLRYCEKYGINNENVEVCLVGTETASNNIALNILVRYFEAHGFASHEPVIIPKVKSIETPEGSKEFGESVIDVMYNILRIGEEKKEKDYKVVVNPTGGFKAHVIAAAIAGFFLRSEVYYIHEEFKELVVLPPLVNLALEKYKEEFGE
;
A
#
# COMPACT_ATOMS: atom_id res chain seq x y z
N MET A 1 -19.07 -26.56 -7.35
CA MET A 1 -19.10 -25.11 -7.03
C MET A 1 -17.93 -24.84 -6.10
N THR A 2 -16.84 -24.27 -6.62
CA THR A 2 -15.73 -23.79 -5.81
C THR A 2 -16.26 -22.72 -4.87
N LYS A 3 -16.06 -22.88 -3.56
CA LYS A 3 -16.42 -21.90 -2.54
C LYS A 3 -15.76 -20.58 -2.95
N LYS A 4 -16.52 -19.51 -3.21
CA LYS A 4 -15.96 -18.17 -3.39
C LYS A 4 -15.16 -17.88 -2.11
N GLN A 5 -13.83 -17.75 -2.25
CA GLN A 5 -12.94 -17.48 -1.12
C GLN A 5 -12.81 -15.97 -0.97
N ASN A 6 -12.92 -15.46 0.26
CA ASN A 6 -12.66 -14.05 0.52
C ASN A 6 -11.17 -13.74 0.39
N GLU A 7 -10.83 -12.61 -0.22
CA GLU A 7 -9.46 -12.13 -0.35
C GLU A 7 -9.19 -11.00 0.63
N PHE A 8 -8.01 -11.03 1.26
CA PHE A 8 -7.52 -9.99 2.16
C PHE A 8 -6.28 -9.34 1.54
N HIS A 9 -6.46 -8.11 1.04
CA HIS A 9 -5.39 -7.37 0.37
C HIS A 9 -4.68 -6.44 1.36
N ILE A 10 -3.39 -6.69 1.57
CA ILE A 10 -2.54 -5.81 2.37
C ILE A 10 -1.76 -4.91 1.42
N ILE A 11 -2.03 -3.60 1.46
CA ILE A 11 -1.51 -2.64 0.50
C ILE A 11 -0.65 -1.61 1.22
N THR A 12 0.62 -1.48 0.85
CA THR A 12 1.47 -0.39 1.36
C THR A 12 1.15 0.90 0.61
N VAL A 13 1.03 2.01 1.35
CA VAL A 13 0.53 3.29 0.84
C VAL A 13 1.64 4.32 0.78
N GLY A 14 1.86 4.88 -0.40
CA GLY A 14 2.77 5.98 -0.64
C GLY A 14 2.04 7.31 -0.81
N ASN A 15 2.74 8.28 -1.41
CA ASN A 15 2.21 9.62 -1.66
C ASN A 15 1.85 9.84 -3.15
N SER A 16 1.46 8.77 -3.86
CA SER A 16 1.14 8.84 -5.29
C SER A 16 -0.04 9.76 -5.56
N ILE A 17 -1.10 9.66 -4.75
CA ILE A 17 -2.29 10.55 -4.77
C ILE A 17 -1.88 12.02 -4.65
N ILE A 18 -1.07 12.34 -3.64
CA ILE A 18 -0.60 13.71 -3.43
C ILE A 18 0.27 14.18 -4.60
N THR A 19 1.18 13.33 -5.06
CA THR A 19 2.07 13.64 -6.19
C THR A 19 1.29 13.96 -7.45
N ASN A 20 0.24 13.19 -7.76
CA ASN A 20 -0.60 13.41 -8.91
C ASN A 20 -1.52 14.62 -8.74
N TYR A 21 -2.11 14.81 -7.56
CA TYR A 21 -2.90 16.00 -7.25
C TYR A 21 -2.10 17.29 -7.43
N LYS A 22 -0.86 17.32 -6.92
CA LYS A 22 0.08 18.44 -7.13
C LYS A 22 0.35 18.74 -8.61
N ARG A 23 0.26 17.75 -9.51
CA ARG A 23 0.49 17.99 -10.95
C ARG A 23 -0.68 18.67 -11.64
N ILE A 24 -1.91 18.45 -11.15
CA ILE A 24 -3.15 18.83 -11.85
C ILE A 24 -3.96 19.91 -11.16
N THR A 25 -3.76 20.17 -9.87
CA THR A 25 -4.46 21.22 -9.15
C THR A 25 -4.12 22.62 -9.71
N GLU A 26 -4.99 23.61 -9.54
CA GLU A 26 -4.67 25.01 -9.83
C GLU A 26 -4.09 25.75 -8.60
N ARG A 27 -4.05 25.08 -7.45
CA ARG A 27 -3.51 25.63 -6.20
C ARG A 27 -1.98 25.66 -6.19
N GLU A 28 -1.41 26.82 -6.43
CA GLU A 28 0.05 27.01 -6.48
C GLU A 28 0.75 26.70 -5.14
N ASP A 29 0.08 26.96 -4.02
CA ASP A 29 0.56 26.61 -2.68
C ASP A 29 0.76 25.09 -2.53
N VAL A 30 -0.19 24.29 -3.05
CA VAL A 30 -0.08 22.82 -3.07
C VAL A 30 1.02 22.35 -4.01
N LYS A 31 1.14 22.95 -5.21
CA LYS A 31 2.20 22.60 -6.19
C LYS A 31 3.60 22.72 -5.58
N GLN A 32 3.83 23.80 -4.86
CA GLN A 32 5.15 24.13 -4.32
C GLN A 32 5.43 23.48 -2.95
N ALA A 33 4.41 23.07 -2.21
CA ALA A 33 4.56 22.48 -0.88
C ALA A 33 5.48 21.24 -0.88
N PRO A 34 6.57 21.21 -0.09
CA PRO A 34 7.39 20.02 0.08
C PRO A 34 6.55 18.86 0.64
N MET A 35 6.81 17.62 0.19
CA MET A 35 6.05 16.45 0.66
C MET A 35 6.19 16.20 2.18
N MET A 36 7.31 16.67 2.75
CA MET A 36 7.65 16.57 4.17
C MET A 36 7.16 17.76 5.01
N ASP A 37 6.46 18.73 4.41
CA ASP A 37 5.90 19.87 5.14
C ASP A 37 4.66 19.42 5.94
N GLU A 38 4.90 18.85 7.11
CA GLU A 38 3.86 18.32 8.00
C GLU A 38 2.82 19.37 8.39
N GLU A 39 3.22 20.63 8.58
CA GLU A 39 2.29 21.69 8.96
C GLU A 39 1.33 22.02 7.80
N PHE A 40 1.87 22.16 6.58
CA PHE A 40 1.06 22.40 5.40
C PHE A 40 0.07 21.25 5.15
N TRP A 41 0.56 20.01 5.08
CA TRP A 41 -0.32 18.86 4.81
C TRP A 41 -1.32 18.62 5.93
N SER A 42 -0.98 18.95 7.19
CA SER A 42 -1.95 18.89 8.29
C SER A 42 -3.09 19.90 8.13
N LYS A 43 -2.85 21.06 7.50
CA LYS A 43 -3.91 22.02 7.17
C LYS A 43 -4.80 21.48 6.06
N ILE A 44 -4.22 20.91 5.01
CA ILE A 44 -4.97 20.26 3.92
C ILE A 44 -5.82 19.09 4.44
N LEU A 45 -5.26 18.25 5.31
CA LEU A 45 -5.96 17.10 5.90
C LEU A 45 -7.22 17.51 6.69
N LYS A 46 -7.22 18.72 7.28
CA LYS A 46 -8.36 19.28 8.03
C LYS A 46 -9.30 20.11 7.16
N ASP A 47 -8.93 20.38 5.91
CA ASP A 47 -9.74 21.14 4.96
C ASP A 47 -10.66 20.18 4.20
N GLU A 48 -11.91 20.07 4.65
CA GLU A 48 -12.91 19.19 4.03
C GLU A 48 -13.14 19.50 2.54
N SER A 49 -13.06 20.77 2.14
CA SER A 49 -13.24 21.15 0.73
C SER A 49 -12.12 20.56 -0.12
N CYS A 50 -10.87 20.70 0.33
CA CYS A 50 -9.72 20.15 -0.37
C CYS A 50 -9.70 18.62 -0.34
N MET A 51 -10.05 17.99 0.79
CA MET A 51 -10.17 16.53 0.87
C MET A 51 -11.26 15.98 -0.08
N ASN A 52 -12.39 16.67 -0.21
CA ASN A 52 -13.43 16.30 -1.16
C ASN A 52 -13.00 16.48 -2.62
N GLU A 53 -12.26 17.54 -2.93
CA GLU A 53 -11.67 17.76 -4.26
C GLU A 53 -10.72 16.61 -4.64
N ILE A 54 -9.78 16.28 -3.75
CA ILE A 54 -8.83 15.17 -3.96
C ILE A 54 -9.58 13.85 -4.14
N TYR A 55 -10.57 13.57 -3.30
CA TYR A 55 -11.37 12.36 -3.41
C TYR A 55 -12.08 12.27 -4.75
N LYS A 56 -12.73 13.36 -5.19
CA LYS A 56 -13.44 13.39 -6.47
C LYS A 56 -12.51 13.06 -7.64
N LEU A 57 -11.30 13.64 -7.66
CA LEU A 57 -10.31 13.34 -8.70
C LEU A 57 -9.89 11.86 -8.69
N VAL A 58 -9.70 11.28 -7.50
CA VAL A 58 -9.39 9.86 -7.35
C VAL A 58 -10.55 8.97 -7.77
N ASP A 59 -11.78 9.33 -7.43
CA ASP A 59 -13.00 8.61 -7.79
C ASP A 59 -13.22 8.58 -9.32
N GLU A 60 -13.00 9.72 -9.98
CA GLU A 60 -13.12 9.86 -11.43
C GLU A 60 -12.01 9.12 -12.20
N ASN A 61 -10.77 9.12 -11.67
CA ASN A 61 -9.59 8.57 -12.36
C ASN A 61 -8.68 7.73 -11.44
N PRO A 62 -9.18 6.62 -10.85
CA PRO A 62 -8.51 5.95 -9.73
C PRO A 62 -7.13 5.38 -10.08
N LYS A 63 -7.00 4.75 -11.26
CA LYS A 63 -5.74 4.14 -11.72
C LYS A 63 -4.68 5.19 -12.11
N GLU A 64 -5.08 6.40 -12.46
CA GLU A 64 -4.16 7.48 -12.82
C GLU A 64 -3.72 8.27 -11.58
N MET A 65 -4.65 8.46 -10.66
CA MET A 65 -4.42 9.24 -9.45
C MET A 65 -3.69 8.46 -8.35
N SER A 66 -3.87 7.14 -8.25
CA SER A 66 -3.24 6.30 -7.22
C SER A 66 -2.54 5.09 -7.82
N ALA A 67 -1.26 4.91 -7.47
CA ALA A 67 -0.50 3.71 -7.82
C ALA A 67 -1.09 2.47 -7.14
N GLU A 68 -1.57 2.62 -5.91
CA GLU A 68 -2.22 1.58 -5.11
C GLU A 68 -3.53 1.10 -5.76
N LEU A 69 -4.40 2.02 -6.19
CA LEU A 69 -5.62 1.67 -6.91
C LEU A 69 -5.32 1.14 -8.31
N ASN A 70 -4.29 1.65 -8.99
CA ASN A 70 -3.88 1.12 -10.28
C ASN A 70 -3.53 -0.36 -10.20
N SER A 71 -2.66 -0.75 -9.25
CA SER A 71 -2.27 -2.14 -9.06
C SER A 71 -3.41 -3.00 -8.55
N PHE A 72 -4.16 -2.53 -7.56
CA PHE A 72 -5.27 -3.26 -6.98
C PHE A 72 -6.40 -3.52 -8.00
N LEU A 73 -6.90 -2.49 -8.69
CA LEU A 73 -8.01 -2.64 -9.62
C LEU A 73 -7.64 -3.55 -10.80
N ARG A 74 -6.41 -3.45 -11.32
CA ARG A 74 -5.94 -4.36 -12.37
C ARG A 74 -5.84 -5.80 -11.89
N TYR A 75 -5.44 -6.01 -10.63
CA TYR A 75 -5.46 -7.35 -10.03
C TYR A 75 -6.90 -7.90 -9.99
N CYS A 76 -7.86 -7.14 -9.47
CA CYS A 76 -9.26 -7.55 -9.42
C CYS A 76 -9.83 -7.83 -10.82
N GLU A 77 -9.55 -6.98 -11.80
CA GLU A 77 -9.98 -7.16 -13.20
C GLU A 77 -9.40 -8.42 -13.83
N LYS A 78 -8.09 -8.65 -13.65
CA LYS A 78 -7.39 -9.82 -14.22
C LYS A 78 -7.94 -11.14 -13.69
N TYR A 79 -8.33 -11.17 -12.42
CA TYR A 79 -8.78 -12.39 -11.74
C TYR A 79 -10.31 -12.48 -11.56
N GLY A 80 -11.07 -11.50 -12.04
CA GLY A 80 -12.54 -11.48 -11.94
C GLY A 80 -13.05 -11.44 -10.50
N ILE A 81 -12.36 -10.72 -9.62
CA ILE A 81 -12.67 -10.66 -8.19
C ILE A 81 -13.80 -9.65 -7.95
N ASN A 82 -14.83 -10.07 -7.23
CA ASN A 82 -15.96 -9.20 -6.86
C ASN A 82 -15.68 -8.49 -5.53
N ASN A 83 -16.01 -7.20 -5.47
CA ASN A 83 -15.76 -6.31 -4.33
C ASN A 83 -16.30 -6.86 -3.00
N GLU A 84 -17.48 -7.51 -3.03
CA GLU A 84 -18.14 -8.12 -1.85
C GLU A 84 -17.30 -9.20 -1.14
N ASN A 85 -16.31 -9.79 -1.83
CA ASN A 85 -15.44 -10.84 -1.30
C ASN A 85 -14.04 -10.30 -0.94
N VAL A 86 -13.86 -8.98 -0.91
CA VAL A 86 -12.56 -8.36 -0.69
C VAL A 86 -12.59 -7.49 0.56
N GLU A 87 -11.61 -7.71 1.42
CA GLU A 87 -11.27 -6.78 2.51
C GLU A 87 -9.87 -6.22 2.27
N VAL A 88 -9.70 -4.91 2.46
CA VAL A 88 -8.44 -4.20 2.21
C VAL A 88 -7.87 -3.67 3.52
N CYS A 89 -6.58 -3.90 3.75
CA CYS A 89 -5.81 -3.32 4.83
C CYS A 89 -4.72 -2.43 4.27
N LEU A 90 -4.75 -1.15 4.63
CA LEU A 90 -3.75 -0.18 4.23
C LEU A 90 -2.64 -0.09 5.26
N VAL A 91 -1.40 0.00 4.80
CA VAL A 91 -0.21 0.17 5.65
C VAL A 91 0.49 1.46 5.24
N GLY A 92 0.45 2.47 6.11
CA GLY A 92 0.99 3.79 5.83
C GLY A 92 1.81 4.35 6.98
N THR A 93 2.45 5.49 6.77
CA THR A 93 3.25 6.19 7.80
C THR A 93 2.45 7.28 8.49
N GLU A 94 2.79 7.58 9.75
CA GLU A 94 2.19 8.65 10.57
C GLU A 94 2.64 10.06 10.13
N THR A 95 2.45 10.38 8.85
CA THR A 95 2.73 11.68 8.25
C THR A 95 1.45 12.29 7.72
N ALA A 96 1.31 13.61 7.77
CA ALA A 96 0.08 14.27 7.34
C ALA A 96 -0.21 14.03 5.85
N SER A 97 0.81 14.01 4.99
CA SER A 97 0.66 13.71 3.56
C SER A 97 0.19 12.28 3.30
N ASN A 98 0.71 11.30 4.04
CA ASN A 98 0.28 9.91 3.90
C ASN A 98 -1.11 9.66 4.50
N ASN A 99 -1.44 10.34 5.61
CA ASN A 99 -2.78 10.31 6.19
C ASN A 99 -3.84 10.84 5.22
N ILE A 100 -3.53 11.84 4.38
CA ILE A 100 -4.45 12.24 3.30
C ILE A 100 -4.68 11.05 2.35
N ALA A 101 -3.61 10.42 1.85
CA ALA A 101 -3.72 9.28 0.95
C ALA A 101 -4.52 8.11 1.58
N LEU A 102 -4.24 7.77 2.84
CA LEU A 102 -4.97 6.74 3.58
C LEU A 102 -6.47 7.04 3.68
N ASN A 103 -6.84 8.26 4.10
CA ASN A 103 -8.24 8.66 4.22
C ASN A 103 -8.97 8.59 2.88
N ILE A 104 -8.33 9.04 1.79
CA ILE A 104 -8.90 9.01 0.45
C ILE A 104 -9.08 7.56 -0.03
N LEU A 105 -8.11 6.68 0.22
CA LEU A 105 -8.19 5.27 -0.15
C LEU A 105 -9.26 4.52 0.65
N VAL A 106 -9.33 4.69 1.97
CA VAL A 106 -10.40 4.09 2.80
C VAL A 106 -11.76 4.51 2.27
N ARG A 107 -11.98 5.81 2.07
CA ARG A 107 -13.22 6.35 1.51
C ARG A 107 -13.54 5.76 0.13
N TYR A 108 -12.54 5.61 -0.73
CA TYR A 108 -12.72 4.99 -2.04
C TYR A 108 -13.16 3.52 -1.92
N PHE A 109 -12.48 2.72 -1.11
CA PHE A 109 -12.82 1.31 -0.95
C PHE A 109 -14.23 1.12 -0.40
N GLU A 110 -14.60 1.86 0.65
CA GLU A 110 -15.93 1.79 1.24
C GLU A 110 -17.02 2.23 0.25
N ALA A 111 -16.81 3.32 -0.48
CA ALA A 111 -17.77 3.82 -1.47
C ALA A 111 -18.01 2.84 -2.63
N HIS A 112 -17.02 2.00 -2.95
CA HIS A 112 -17.10 1.01 -4.02
C HIS A 112 -17.45 -0.41 -3.53
N GLY A 113 -17.88 -0.56 -2.27
CA GLY A 113 -18.39 -1.82 -1.72
C GLY A 113 -17.30 -2.84 -1.38
N PHE A 114 -16.06 -2.41 -1.18
CA PHE A 114 -15.02 -3.21 -0.56
C PHE A 114 -15.11 -3.08 0.97
N ALA A 115 -14.81 -4.15 1.70
CA ALA A 115 -14.63 -4.03 3.14
C ALA A 115 -13.28 -3.36 3.44
N SER A 116 -13.23 -2.47 4.43
CA SER A 116 -11.99 -1.87 4.90
C SER A 116 -11.62 -2.43 6.28
N HIS A 117 -10.37 -2.87 6.40
CA HIS A 117 -9.73 -3.12 7.67
C HIS A 117 -9.23 -1.80 8.28
N GLU A 118 -9.04 -1.77 9.59
CA GLU A 118 -8.38 -0.63 10.25
C GLU A 118 -6.96 -0.45 9.68
N PRO A 119 -6.57 0.75 9.22
CA PRO A 119 -5.24 0.97 8.69
C PRO A 119 -4.13 0.69 9.72
N VAL A 120 -3.03 0.11 9.27
CA VAL A 120 -1.80 0.00 10.06
C VAL A 120 -1.00 1.28 9.89
N ILE A 121 -0.77 1.98 10.99
CA ILE A 121 0.02 3.22 11.02
C ILE A 121 1.42 2.93 11.56
N ILE A 122 2.42 3.14 10.70
CA ILE A 122 3.83 3.02 11.01
C ILE A 122 4.32 4.38 11.55
N PRO A 123 4.98 4.43 12.72
CA PRO A 123 5.46 5.68 13.29
C PRO A 123 6.37 6.45 12.31
N LYS A 124 6.23 7.78 12.29
CA LYS A 124 7.12 8.62 11.49
C LYS A 124 8.52 8.66 12.06
N VAL A 125 9.52 8.76 11.17
CA VAL A 125 10.90 9.06 11.54
C VAL A 125 10.99 10.53 11.92
N LYS A 126 11.46 10.82 13.14
CA LYS A 126 11.42 12.18 13.72
C LYS A 126 12.64 13.01 13.33
N SER A 127 13.79 12.36 13.23
CA SER A 127 15.09 13.04 13.09
C SER A 127 15.76 12.65 11.78
N ILE A 128 15.17 13.12 10.68
CA ILE A 128 15.70 12.84 9.34
C ILE A 128 17.11 13.45 9.25
N GLU A 129 18.06 12.68 8.71
CA GLU A 129 19.51 12.98 8.62
C GLU A 129 20.35 12.79 9.90
N THR A 130 19.81 12.18 10.97
CA THR A 130 20.62 11.80 12.14
C THR A 130 20.87 10.28 12.23
N PRO A 131 21.89 9.83 12.97
CA PRO A 131 22.06 8.40 13.28
C PRO A 131 20.82 7.79 13.95
N GLU A 132 20.16 8.55 14.83
CA GLU A 132 18.92 8.14 15.49
C GLU A 132 17.79 7.97 14.48
N GLY A 133 17.61 8.92 13.54
CA GLY A 133 16.60 8.77 12.48
C GLY A 133 16.86 7.60 11.54
N SER A 134 18.14 7.27 11.29
CA SER A 134 18.50 6.07 10.52
C SER A 134 18.10 4.79 11.25
N LYS A 135 18.26 4.76 12.58
CA LYS A 135 17.82 3.67 13.43
C LYS A 135 16.29 3.57 13.49
N GLU A 136 15.59 4.69 13.72
CA GLU A 136 14.12 4.77 13.69
C GLU A 136 13.56 4.30 12.35
N PHE A 137 14.21 4.67 11.23
CA PHE A 137 13.83 4.17 9.91
C PHE A 137 14.00 2.65 9.81
N GLY A 138 15.12 2.11 10.28
CA GLY A 138 15.33 0.66 10.33
C GLY A 138 14.27 -0.07 11.16
N GLU A 139 13.91 0.47 12.32
CA GLU A 139 12.81 -0.04 13.16
C GLU A 139 11.47 0.00 12.42
N SER A 140 11.18 1.09 11.69
CA SER A 140 9.94 1.21 10.90
C SER A 140 9.84 0.15 9.78
N VAL A 141 10.97 -0.29 9.21
CA VAL A 141 11.01 -1.36 8.22
C VAL A 141 10.66 -2.72 8.85
N ILE A 142 11.14 -2.95 10.07
CA ILE A 142 10.79 -4.14 10.87
C ILE A 142 9.29 -4.10 11.22
N ASP A 143 8.77 -2.93 11.62
CA ASP A 143 7.36 -2.77 11.99
C ASP A 143 6.41 -3.05 10.82
N VAL A 144 6.76 -2.63 9.60
CA VAL A 144 6.00 -2.99 8.38
C VAL A 144 5.95 -4.50 8.22
N MET A 145 7.12 -5.17 8.24
CA MET A 145 7.18 -6.62 8.08
C MET A 145 6.39 -7.35 9.17
N TYR A 146 6.57 -6.96 10.43
CA TYR A 146 5.91 -7.56 11.58
C TYR A 146 4.39 -7.44 11.51
N ASN A 147 3.85 -6.24 11.21
CA ASN A 147 2.41 -6.03 11.17
C ASN A 147 1.75 -6.78 10.00
N ILE A 148 2.40 -6.82 8.83
CA ILE A 148 1.89 -7.58 7.68
C ILE A 148 1.86 -9.08 8.01
N LEU A 149 2.92 -9.62 8.61
CA LEU A 149 2.95 -11.03 9.05
C LEU A 149 1.84 -11.33 10.06
N ARG A 150 1.72 -10.50 11.10
CA ARG A 150 0.74 -10.68 12.17
C ARG A 150 -0.69 -10.69 11.61
N ILE A 151 -1.09 -9.65 10.89
CA ILE A 151 -2.46 -9.53 10.37
C ILE A 151 -2.73 -10.57 9.27
N GLY A 152 -1.72 -10.87 8.44
CA GLY A 152 -1.81 -11.91 7.43
C GLY A 152 -2.11 -13.28 8.03
N GLU A 153 -1.39 -13.68 9.08
CA GLU A 153 -1.67 -14.94 9.78
C GLU A 153 -3.06 -14.94 10.44
N GLU A 154 -3.44 -13.86 11.14
CA GLU A 154 -4.79 -13.72 11.74
C GLU A 154 -5.92 -13.85 10.70
N LYS A 155 -5.69 -13.44 9.45
CA LYS A 155 -6.68 -13.52 8.36
C LYS A 155 -6.71 -14.90 7.71
N LYS A 156 -5.57 -15.56 7.55
CA LYS A 156 -5.52 -16.96 7.10
C LYS A 156 -6.22 -17.90 8.07
N GLU A 157 -6.10 -17.67 9.37
CA GLU A 157 -6.84 -18.43 10.39
C GLU A 157 -8.37 -18.29 10.23
N LYS A 158 -8.82 -17.26 9.52
CA LYS A 158 -10.23 -16.99 9.16
C LYS A 158 -10.55 -17.39 7.70
N ASP A 159 -9.75 -18.26 7.10
CA ASP A 159 -9.89 -18.77 5.72
C ASP A 159 -9.78 -17.72 4.59
N TYR A 160 -9.23 -16.53 4.86
CA TYR A 160 -8.96 -15.56 3.80
C TYR A 160 -7.77 -15.99 2.93
N LYS A 161 -7.87 -15.77 1.63
CA LYS A 161 -6.70 -15.72 0.73
C LYS A 161 -6.02 -14.38 0.96
N VAL A 162 -4.85 -14.40 1.60
CA VAL A 162 -4.05 -13.18 1.82
C VAL A 162 -3.24 -12.88 0.56
N VAL A 163 -3.23 -11.61 0.17
CA VAL A 163 -2.50 -11.09 -0.99
C VAL A 163 -1.80 -9.79 -0.58
N VAL A 164 -0.53 -9.62 -0.95
CA VAL A 164 0.26 -8.44 -0.59
C VAL A 164 0.56 -7.59 -1.82
N ASN A 165 0.30 -6.31 -1.70
CA ASN A 165 0.53 -5.29 -2.72
C ASN A 165 1.53 -4.25 -2.19
N PRO A 166 2.84 -4.45 -2.41
CA PRO A 166 3.86 -3.52 -1.95
C PRO A 166 4.09 -2.39 -2.96
N THR A 167 3.04 -1.68 -3.40
CA THR A 167 3.17 -0.64 -4.45
C THR A 167 3.61 0.72 -3.90
N GLY A 168 3.18 1.10 -2.68
CA GLY A 168 3.40 2.43 -2.14
C GLY A 168 4.38 2.47 -0.97
N GLY A 169 5.02 3.63 -0.74
CA GLY A 169 5.87 3.91 0.42
C GLY A 169 7.36 3.98 0.10
N PHE A 170 8.21 3.99 1.13
CA PHE A 170 9.65 3.93 0.94
C PHE A 170 10.08 2.58 0.36
N LYS A 171 11.14 2.57 -0.46
CA LYS A 171 11.66 1.32 -1.07
C LYS A 171 11.94 0.23 -0.04
N ALA A 172 12.46 0.59 1.14
CA ALA A 172 12.70 -0.38 2.20
C ALA A 172 11.41 -0.97 2.77
N HIS A 173 10.35 -0.17 2.93
CA HIS A 173 9.02 -0.66 3.35
C HIS A 173 8.40 -1.58 2.29
N VAL A 174 8.51 -1.22 1.01
CA VAL A 174 8.07 -2.03 -0.14
C VAL A 174 8.78 -3.40 -0.14
N ILE A 175 10.10 -3.43 0.06
CA ILE A 175 10.88 -4.67 0.15
C ILE A 175 10.44 -5.51 1.35
N ALA A 176 10.30 -4.90 2.53
CA ALA A 176 9.86 -5.59 3.74
C ALA A 176 8.45 -6.21 3.58
N ALA A 177 7.52 -5.48 2.96
CA ALA A 177 6.19 -5.97 2.65
C ALA A 177 6.20 -7.15 1.67
N ALA A 178 6.99 -7.07 0.60
CA ALA A 178 7.16 -8.19 -0.33
C ALA A 178 7.71 -9.45 0.36
N ILE A 179 8.75 -9.28 1.20
CA ILE A 179 9.34 -10.38 1.99
C ILE A 179 8.28 -10.98 2.93
N ALA A 180 7.50 -10.16 3.63
CA ALA A 180 6.42 -10.62 4.48
C ALA A 180 5.40 -11.46 3.69
N GLY A 181 4.99 -11.01 2.51
CA GLY A 181 4.10 -11.77 1.62
C GLY A 181 4.65 -13.14 1.24
N PHE A 182 5.95 -13.24 0.95
CA PHE A 182 6.59 -14.53 0.66
C PHE A 182 6.64 -15.45 1.87
N PHE A 183 6.92 -14.95 3.07
CA PHE A 183 6.85 -15.74 4.31
C PHE A 183 5.43 -16.22 4.60
N LEU A 184 4.44 -15.38 4.31
CA LEU A 184 3.02 -15.76 4.36
C LEU A 184 2.63 -16.75 3.24
N ARG A 185 3.53 -17.15 2.33
CA ARG A 185 3.18 -17.97 1.15
C ARG A 185 1.99 -17.36 0.38
N SER A 186 1.89 -16.04 0.38
CA SER A 186 0.83 -15.26 -0.22
C SER A 186 1.28 -14.74 -1.57
N GLU A 187 0.32 -14.48 -2.46
CA GLU A 187 0.64 -13.80 -3.72
C GLU A 187 1.13 -12.39 -3.43
N VAL A 188 2.21 -11.99 -4.12
CA VAL A 188 2.76 -10.64 -4.05
C VAL A 188 2.67 -10.05 -5.44
N TYR A 189 1.98 -8.93 -5.60
CA TYR A 189 1.81 -8.29 -6.91
C TYR A 189 2.16 -6.80 -6.87
N TYR A 190 2.67 -6.27 -7.97
CA TYR A 190 2.96 -4.85 -8.13
C TYR A 190 2.79 -4.42 -9.59
N ILE A 191 2.73 -3.11 -9.83
CA ILE A 191 2.88 -2.55 -11.17
C ILE A 191 4.24 -1.89 -11.26
N HIS A 192 5.00 -2.24 -12.29
CA HIS A 192 6.23 -1.53 -12.62
C HIS A 192 5.89 -0.28 -13.45
N GLU A 193 6.53 0.86 -13.14
CA GLU A 193 6.27 2.16 -13.77
C GLU A 193 6.45 2.11 -15.30
N GLU A 194 7.43 1.37 -15.80
CA GLU A 194 7.70 1.25 -17.24
C GLU A 194 6.79 0.26 -17.97
N PHE A 195 6.42 -0.85 -17.32
CA PHE A 195 5.71 -1.95 -18.00
C PHE A 195 4.20 -1.72 -18.05
N LYS A 196 3.64 -0.81 -17.22
CA LYS A 196 2.19 -0.51 -17.10
C LYS A 196 1.28 -1.73 -16.90
N GLU A 197 1.88 -2.89 -16.65
CA GLU A 197 1.25 -4.19 -16.55
C GLU A 197 1.38 -4.71 -15.12
N LEU A 198 0.39 -5.50 -14.72
CA LEU A 198 0.37 -6.15 -13.41
C LEU A 198 1.35 -7.33 -13.39
N VAL A 199 2.35 -7.23 -12.52
CA VAL A 199 3.34 -8.29 -12.30
C VAL A 199 3.01 -8.99 -10.99
N VAL A 200 2.76 -10.30 -11.06
CA VAL A 200 2.73 -11.17 -9.88
C VAL A 200 4.12 -11.73 -9.71
N LEU A 201 4.76 -11.40 -8.59
CA LEU A 201 6.08 -11.91 -8.28
C LEU A 201 5.98 -13.41 -8.01
N PRO A 202 6.88 -14.22 -8.58
CA PRO A 202 6.96 -15.63 -8.20
C PRO A 202 7.37 -15.72 -6.72
N PRO A 203 7.16 -16.86 -6.03
CA PRO A 203 7.56 -17.05 -4.64
C PRO A 203 9.09 -17.11 -4.51
N LEU A 204 9.74 -15.96 -4.64
CA LEU A 204 11.18 -15.82 -4.88
C LEU A 204 12.02 -16.54 -3.83
N VAL A 205 11.64 -16.41 -2.56
CA VAL A 205 12.36 -17.04 -1.44
C VAL A 205 12.36 -18.56 -1.59
N ASN A 206 11.21 -19.16 -1.92
CA ASN A 206 11.09 -20.61 -2.04
C ASN A 206 11.86 -21.12 -3.26
N LEU A 207 11.69 -20.47 -4.41
CA LEU A 207 12.38 -20.87 -5.65
C LEU A 207 13.90 -20.68 -5.54
N ALA A 208 14.36 -19.62 -4.87
CA ALA A 208 15.78 -19.39 -4.65
C ALA A 208 16.38 -20.46 -3.72
N LEU A 209 15.66 -20.85 -2.67
CA LEU A 209 16.10 -21.92 -1.76
C LEU A 209 16.10 -23.29 -2.45
N GLU A 210 15.10 -23.59 -3.29
CA GLU A 210 15.08 -24.82 -4.11
C GLU A 210 16.30 -24.87 -5.02
N LYS A 211 16.56 -23.80 -5.77
CA LYS A 211 17.71 -23.70 -6.65
C LYS A 211 19.04 -23.80 -5.89
N TYR A 212 19.14 -23.18 -4.71
CA TYR A 212 20.34 -23.27 -3.86
C TYR A 212 20.60 -24.72 -3.41
N LYS A 213 19.55 -25.44 -2.99
CA LYS A 213 19.66 -26.85 -2.58
C LYS A 213 20.07 -27.76 -3.74
N GLU A 214 19.55 -27.51 -4.94
CA GLU A 214 19.94 -28.22 -6.15
C GLU A 214 21.43 -28.04 -6.48
N GLU A 215 21.98 -26.85 -6.22
CA GLU A 215 23.35 -26.50 -6.58
C GLU A 215 24.39 -26.87 -5.51
N PHE A 216 24.03 -26.77 -4.22
CA PHE A 216 24.99 -26.86 -3.11
C PHE A 216 24.73 -27.97 -2.08
N GLY A 217 23.62 -28.71 -2.18
CA GLY A 217 23.22 -29.69 -1.16
C GLY A 217 22.65 -29.04 0.11
N GLU A 218 22.27 -29.86 1.10
CA GLU A 218 21.79 -29.40 2.42
C GLU A 218 22.88 -28.74 3.27
#